data_AF-A0A0F9X8V6-F1
#
_entry.id   AF-A0A0F9X8V6-F1
#
_cell.length_a   1.000
_cell.length_b   1.000
_cell.length_c   1.000
_cell.angle_alpha   90.00
_cell.angle_beta   90.00
_cell.angle_gamma   90.00
#
_symmetry.space_group_name_H-M   'P 1'
#
loop_
_entity.id
_entity.type
_entity.pdbx_description
1 polymer ?
#
loop_
_entity_poly.entity_id
_entity_poly.type
_entity_poly.pdbx_seq_one_letter_code
_entity_poly.pdbx_strand_id
1 'polypeptide(L)' 'MSLKLGETVRYVDARGRERPALVTAIHGSVENDPSINLVIVSDDEERHDAYGRQIERETSVVHESDQGADGNFWR' A
#
# COMPACT_ATOMS: atom_id res chain seq x y z
N MET A 1 -12.35 -11.99 0.42
CA MET A 1 -11.75 -11.09 -0.59
C MET A 1 -10.55 -11.82 -1.17
N SER A 2 -10.35 -11.89 -2.49
CA SER A 2 -9.16 -12.56 -3.05
C SER A 2 -8.10 -11.52 -3.41
N LEU A 3 -7.21 -11.20 -2.47
CA LEU A 3 -6.09 -10.29 -2.68
C LEU A 3 -5.08 -10.89 -3.69
N LYS A 4 -4.66 -10.11 -4.69
CA LYS A 4 -3.74 -10.58 -5.75
C LYS A 4 -2.55 -9.64 -5.98
N LEU A 5 -1.44 -10.23 -6.44
CA LEU A 5 -0.30 -9.45 -6.94
C LEU A 5 -0.71 -8.64 -8.18
N GLY A 6 -0.29 -7.38 -8.25
CA GLY A 6 -0.65 -6.45 -9.32
C GLY A 6 -2.06 -5.86 -9.21
N GLU A 7 -2.82 -6.20 -8.16
CA GLU A 7 -4.06 -5.52 -7.82
C GLU A 7 -3.77 -4.14 -7.20
N THR A 8 -4.71 -3.20 -7.37
CA THR A 8 -4.66 -1.89 -6.71
C THR A 8 -5.54 -1.92 -5.48
N VAL A 9 -5.01 -1.46 -4.35
CA VAL A 9 -5.74 -1.29 -3.08
C VAL A 9 -5.74 0.17 -2.65
N ARG A 10 -6.56 0.51 -1.65
CA ARG A 10 -6.49 1.82 -1.00
C ARG A 10 -5.55 1.71 0.19
N TYR A 11 -4.43 2.42 0.13
CA TYR A 11 -3.51 2.57 1.25
C TYR A 11 -3.84 3.83 2.05
N VAL A 12 -3.98 3.71 3.36
CA VAL A 12 -4.08 4.86 4.27
C VAL A 12 -2.71 5.09 4.89
N ASP A 13 -2.09 6.24 4.62
CA ASP A 13 -0.76 6.56 5.14
C ASP A 13 -0.80 6.98 6.62
N ALA A 14 0.38 7.20 7.21
CA ALA A 14 0.53 7.67 8.59
C ALA A 14 -0.14 9.04 8.89
N ARG A 15 -0.59 9.77 7.85
CA ARG A 15 -1.30 11.05 7.97
C ARG A 15 -2.81 10.89 7.72
N GLY A 16 -3.30 9.66 7.56
CA GLY A 16 -4.70 9.37 7.27
C GLY A 16 -5.10 9.66 5.82
N ARG A 17 -4.13 9.86 4.91
CA ARG A 17 -4.43 10.12 3.49
C ARG A 17 -4.59 8.80 2.74
N GLU A 18 -5.66 8.71 1.97
CA GLU A 18 -5.88 7.59 1.06
C GLU A 18 -5.09 7.76 -0.23
N ARG A 19 -4.34 6.73 -0.59
CA ARG A 19 -3.50 6.71 -1.77
C ARG A 19 -3.73 5.40 -2.53
N PRO A 20 -3.97 5.45 -3.85
CA PRO A 20 -4.02 4.23 -4.65
C PRO A 20 -2.63 3.59 -4.67
N ALA A 21 -2.57 2.30 -4.37
CA ALA A 21 -1.31 1.59 -4.24
C ALA A 21 -1.35 0.24 -4.95
N LEU A 22 -0.27 -0.11 -5.64
CA LEU A 22 -0.12 -1.38 -6.34
C LEU A 22 0.48 -2.44 -5.41
N VAL A 23 -0.17 -3.59 -5.29
CA VAL A 23 0.34 -4.74 -4.54
C VAL A 23 1.51 -5.38 -5.29
N THR A 24 2.68 -5.41 -4.64
CA THR A 24 3.92 -5.96 -5.22
C THR A 24 4.42 -7.23 -4.53
N ALA A 25 4.01 -7.46 -3.28
CA ALA A 25 4.23 -8.71 -2.57
C ALA A 25 3.05 -8.97 -1.63
N ILE A 26 2.77 -10.24 -1.38
CA ILE A 26 1.82 -10.69 -0.36
C ILE A 26 2.58 -11.66 0.55
N HIS A 27 2.54 -11.38 1.84
CA HIS A 27 3.14 -12.17 2.92
C HIS A 27 2.02 -12.75 3.80
N GLY A 28 2.29 -13.91 4.41
CA GLY A 28 1.32 -14.57 5.28
C GLY A 28 0.23 -15.33 4.51
N SER A 29 -0.81 -15.75 5.23
CA SER A 29 -1.98 -16.39 4.61
C SER A 29 -2.88 -15.32 4.00
N VAL A 30 -3.18 -15.46 2.71
CA VAL A 30 -4.13 -14.60 1.98
C VAL A 30 -5.51 -14.56 2.64
N GLU A 31 -5.88 -15.61 3.38
CA GLU A 31 -7.21 -15.76 3.95
C GLU A 31 -7.34 -15.28 5.39
N ASN A 32 -6.24 -15.26 6.15
CA ASN A 32 -6.32 -15.00 7.59
C ASN A 32 -5.77 -13.63 7.95
N ASP A 33 -4.57 -13.26 7.49
CA ASP A 33 -3.92 -12.01 7.89
C ASP A 33 -2.85 -11.59 6.85
N PRO A 34 -3.23 -11.24 5.61
CA PRO A 34 -2.25 -10.90 4.61
C PRO A 34 -1.60 -9.55 4.91
N SER A 35 -0.26 -9.56 4.96
CA SER A 35 0.54 -8.34 4.92
C SER A 35 1.06 -8.12 3.52
N ILE A 36 1.09 -6.88 3.03
CA ILE A 36 1.47 -6.58 1.64
C ILE A 36 2.60 -5.57 1.55
N ASN A 37 3.33 -5.64 0.44
CA ASN A 37 4.20 -4.55 0.01
C ASN A 37 3.53 -3.77 -1.10
N LEU A 38 3.65 -2.45 -1.03
CA LEU A 38 2.95 -1.52 -1.89
C LEU A 38 3.93 -0.63 -2.65
N VAL A 39 3.55 -0.29 -3.89
CA VAL A 39 4.15 0.80 -4.66
C VAL A 39 3.10 1.88 -4.85
N ILE A 40 3.48 3.12 -4.58
CA ILE A 40 2.61 4.29 -4.63
C ILE A 40 3.27 5.34 -5.52
N VAL A 41 2.50 6.07 -6.31
CA VAL A 41 3.04 7.24 -7.03
C VAL A 41 3.09 8.41 -6.06
N SER A 42 4.18 9.18 -6.05
CA SER A 42 4.28 10.35 -5.18
C SER A 42 3.20 11.38 -5.52
N ASP A 43 2.57 11.93 -4.49
CA ASP A 43 1.61 13.04 -4.65
C ASP A 43 2.32 14.38 -4.86
N ASP A 44 3.62 14.44 -4.56
CA ASP A 44 4.45 15.58 -4.87
C ASP A 44 4.84 15.53 -6.35
N GLU A 45 4.20 16.40 -7.14
CA GLU A 45 4.41 16.46 -8.57
C GLU A 45 5.82 16.92 -8.95
N GLU A 46 6.57 17.56 -8.05
CA GLU A 46 7.96 17.99 -8.30
C GLU A 46 8.96 16.84 -8.09
N ARG A 47 8.54 15.76 -7.42
CA ARG A 47 9.39 14.58 -7.20
C ARG A 47 9.39 13.68 -8.43
N HIS A 48 10.51 13.70 -9.13
CA HIS A 48 10.72 12.92 -10.35
C HIS A 48 11.94 12.00 -10.27
N ASP A 49 11.85 10.90 -11.02
CA ASP A 49 12.98 10.05 -11.38
C ASP A 49 13.11 9.94 -12.92
N ALA A 50 14.01 9.08 -13.40
CA ALA A 50 14.23 8.91 -14.84
C ALA A 50 12.99 8.44 -15.63
N TYR A 51 11.93 8.00 -14.95
CA TYR A 51 10.71 7.44 -15.52
C TYR A 51 9.47 8.33 -15.29
N GLY A 52 9.63 9.55 -14.78
CA GLY A 52 8.53 10.48 -14.55
C GLY A 52 8.29 10.73 -13.06
N ARG A 53 7.04 10.69 -12.60
CA ARG A 53 6.73 10.87 -11.17
C ARG A 53 7.35 9.75 -10.34
N GLN A 54 8.06 10.15 -9.28
CA GLN A 54 8.75 9.23 -8.41
C GLN A 54 7.77 8.26 -7.75
N ILE A 55 8.19 7.01 -7.57
CA ILE A 55 7.46 6.02 -6.80
C ILE A 55 7.97 5.92 -5.35
N GLU A 56 7.04 5.67 -4.45
CA GLU A 56 7.26 5.41 -3.03
C GLU A 56 6.89 3.95 -2.72
N ARG A 57 7.44 3.42 -1.63
CA ARG A 57 7.25 2.01 -1.25
C ARG A 57 6.91 1.91 0.22
N GLU A 58 5.99 1.02 0.51
CA GLU A 58 5.62 0.61 1.86
C GLU A 58 5.72 -0.90 1.97
N THR A 59 6.17 -1.39 3.12
CA THR A 59 6.44 -2.82 3.34
C THR A 59 5.70 -3.32 4.56
N SER A 60 5.20 -4.56 4.49
CA SER A 60 4.52 -5.22 5.60
C SER A 60 3.28 -4.45 6.09
N VAL A 61 2.52 -3.88 5.16
CA VAL A 61 1.27 -3.16 5.45
C VAL A 61 0.17 -4.18 5.71
N VAL A 62 -0.51 -4.08 6.84
CA VAL A 62 -1.59 -4.99 7.25
C VAL A 62 -2.96 -4.44 6.83
N HIS A 63 -3.97 -5.32 6.83
CA HIS A 63 -5.34 -4.92 6.54
C HIS A 63 -5.89 -4.02 7.65
N GLU A 64 -6.88 -3.17 7.35
CA GLU A 64 -7.50 -2.27 8.34
C GLU A 64 -8.06 -3.01 9.58
N SER A 65 -8.49 -4.26 9.44
CA SER A 65 -8.99 -5.08 10.56
C SER A 65 -7.92 -5.43 11.58
N ASP A 66 -6.66 -5.45 11.17
CA ASP A 66 -5.53 -5.95 11.97
C ASP A 66 -4.66 -4.79 12.47
N GLN A 67 -4.97 -3.56 12.03
CA GLN A 67 -4.29 -2.34 12.44
C GLN A 67 -5.07 -1.66 13.57
N GLY A 68 -4.49 -1.62 14.77
CA GLY A 68 -5.09 -0.93 15.92
C GLY A 68 -4.86 0.59 15.94
N ALA A 69 -3.96 1.11 15.11
CA ALA A 69 -3.62 2.53 15.03
C ALA A 69 -4.22 3.21 13.79
N ASP A 70 -4.46 4.52 13.88
CA ASP A 70 -4.90 5.29 12.72
C ASP A 70 -3.77 5.40 11.70
N GLY A 71 -3.97 4.81 10.52
CA GLY A 71 -3.07 4.85 9.37
C GLY A 71 -2.10 3.67 9.25
N ASN A 72 -1.35 3.65 8.16
CA ASN A 72 -0.47 2.55 7.75
C ASN A 72 -1.19 1.21 7.61
N PHE A 73 -2.29 1.20 6.87
CA PHE A 73 -3.07 0.00 6.56
C PHE A 73 -3.64 0.03 5.13
N TRP A 74 -4.13 -1.11 4.65
CA TRP A 74 -4.83 -1.21 3.37
C TRP A 74 -6.27 -1.69 3.51
N ARG A 75 -7.11 -1.34 2.52
CA ARG A 75 -8.51 -1.76 2.37
C ARG A 75 -8.93 -1.87 0.90
#